data_AF-W4VJ98-F1
#
_entry.id   AF-W4VJ98-F1
#
_cell.length_a   1.000
_cell.length_b   1.000
_cell.length_c   1.000
_cell.angle_alpha   90.00
_cell.angle_beta   90.00
_cell.angle_gamma   90.00
#
_symmetry.space_group_name_H-M   'P 1'
#
loop_
_entity.id
_entity.type
_entity.pdbx_description
1 polymer ?
#
loop_
_entity_poly.entity_id
_entity_poly.type
_entity_poly.pdbx_seq_one_letter_code
_entity_poly.pdbx_strand_id
1 'polypeptide(L)'
;METIINLFRNNLRQYGMIIALVLITGLFWILTDGINFKPLNLTNLILQNGFILVLAVGMVLVIITGNIDLSVGSVVAFVGAIAGVLIINMNVPVWAAVLIAFVVGA
;
A
#
# COMPACT_ATOMS: atom_id res chain seq x y z
N MET A 1 2.01 38.25 -10.04
CA MET A 1 2.39 37.45 -8.85
C MET A 1 1.40 36.32 -8.61
N GLU A 2 0.09 36.55 -8.72
CA GLU A 2 -0.93 35.50 -8.61
C GLU A 2 -0.81 34.37 -9.62
N THR A 3 -0.38 34.63 -10.85
CA THR A 3 -0.17 33.59 -11.87
C THR A 3 0.93 32.60 -11.47
N ILE A 4 2.01 33.07 -10.84
CA ILE A 4 3.10 32.21 -10.35
C ILE A 4 2.64 31.37 -9.16
N ILE A 5 1.85 31.97 -8.26
CA ILE A 5 1.28 31.28 -7.10
C ILE A 5 0.28 30.19 -7.55
N ASN A 6 -0.55 30.49 -8.55
CA ASN A 6 -1.50 29.53 -9.11
C ASN A 6 -0.80 28.39 -9.87
N LEU A 7 0.28 28.68 -10.59
CA LEU A 7 1.14 27.67 -11.20
C LEU A 7 1.78 26.75 -10.15
N PHE A 8 2.36 27.34 -9.10
CA PHE A 8 2.95 26.57 -8.00
C PHE A 8 1.90 25.72 -7.27
N ARG A 9 0.72 26.26 -6.99
CA ARG A 9 -0.36 25.57 -6.27
C ARG A 9 -0.92 24.39 -7.07
N ASN A 10 -1.10 24.53 -8.38
CA ASN A 10 -1.53 23.42 -9.24
C ASN A 10 -0.48 22.31 -9.32
N ASN A 11 0.79 22.69 -9.48
CA ASN A 11 1.90 21.73 -9.51
C ASN A 11 2.04 20.99 -8.17
N LEU A 12 1.92 21.68 -7.04
CA LEU A 12 1.97 21.04 -5.72
C LEU A 12 0.85 20.01 -5.53
N ARG A 13 -0.34 20.27 -6.08
CA ARG A 13 -1.49 19.36 -6.00
C ARG A 13 -1.28 18.12 -6.86
N GLN A 14 -0.73 18.30 -8.06
CA GLN A 14 -0.47 17.20 -9.00
C GLN A 14 0.67 16.30 -8.54
N TYR A 15 1.73 16.87 -7.95
CA TYR A 15 2.90 16.13 -7.47
C TYR A 15 2.88 15.87 -5.96
N GLY A 16 1.77 16.18 -5.28
CA GLY A 16 1.68 16.15 -3.82
C GLY A 16 2.09 14.82 -3.18
N MET A 17 1.70 13.68 -3.78
CA MET A 17 2.11 12.36 -3.28
C MET A 17 3.62 12.11 -3.43
N ILE A 18 4.23 12.50 -4.56
CA ILE A 18 5.67 12.33 -4.78
C ILE A 18 6.44 13.23 -3.81
N ILE A 19 6.00 14.47 -3.64
CA ILE A 19 6.57 15.41 -2.67
C ILE A 19 6.48 14.84 -1.26
N ALA A 20 5.31 14.33 -0.85
CA ALA A 20 5.11 13.69 0.45
C ALA A 20 6.01 12.46 0.63
N LEU A 21 6.17 11.63 -0.40
CA LEU A 21 7.05 10.46 -0.37
C LEU A 21 8.51 10.86 -0.14
N VAL A 22 9.01 11.86 -0.87
CA VAL A 22 10.39 12.36 -0.72
C VAL A 22 10.60 12.96 0.67
N LEU A 23 9.64 13.75 1.16
CA LEU A 23 9.71 14.34 2.48
C LEU A 23 9.72 13.28 3.58
N ILE A 24 8.88 12.26 3.49
CA ILE A 24 8.79 11.22 4.53
C ILE A 24 10.00 10.28 4.49
N THR A 25 10.51 9.91 3.30
CA THR A 25 11.77 9.14 3.21
C THR A 25 12.96 9.93 3.69
N GLY A 26 13.04 11.24 3.39
CA GLY A 26 14.06 12.14 3.93
C GLY A 26 13.99 12.29 5.45
N LEU A 27 12.79 12.46 6.01
CA LEU A 27 12.57 12.51 7.45
C LEU A 27 13.05 11.22 8.12
N PHE A 28 12.61 10.05 7.63
CA PHE A 28 13.05 8.77 8.19
C PHE A 28 14.53 8.50 7.94
N TRP A 29 15.12 9.03 6.87
CA TRP A 29 16.56 8.90 6.68
C TRP A 29 17.34 9.60 7.81
N ILE A 30 16.94 10.80 8.20
CA ILE A 30 17.54 11.55 9.31
C ILE A 30 17.26 10.87 10.65
N LEU A 31 16.00 10.51 10.93
CA LEU A 31 15.60 9.93 12.21
C LEU A 31 16.17 8.52 12.46
N THR A 32 16.56 7.81 11.41
CA THR A 32 17.05 6.42 11.49
C THR A 32 18.54 6.32 11.16
N ASP A 33 19.31 7.41 11.21
CA ASP A 33 20.76 7.42 10.91
C ASP A 33 21.13 6.71 9.59
N GLY A 34 20.32 6.93 8.55
CA GLY A 34 20.54 6.32 7.23
C GLY A 34 20.16 4.85 7.09
N ILE A 35 19.60 4.22 8.13
CA ILE A 35 19.17 2.80 8.09
C ILE A 35 18.11 2.56 7.00
N ASN A 36 17.23 3.52 6.72
CA ASN A 36 16.15 3.39 5.74
C ASN A 36 16.65 3.04 4.32
N PHE A 37 17.78 3.60 3.88
CA PHE A 37 18.35 3.32 2.55
C PHE A 37 19.36 2.16 2.52
N LYS A 38 19.51 1.41 3.62
CA LYS A 38 20.34 0.19 3.60
C LYS A 38 19.73 -0.82 2.63
N PRO A 39 20.55 -1.58 1.86
CA PRO A 39 20.05 -2.54 0.85
C PRO A 39 19.01 -3.51 1.41
N LEU A 40 19.18 -3.97 2.64
CA LEU A 40 18.25 -4.89 3.31
C LEU A 40 16.88 -4.24 3.56
N ASN A 41 16.84 -3.00 4.04
CA ASN A 41 15.58 -2.30 4.29
C ASN A 41 14.87 -1.91 2.99
N LEU A 42 15.61 -1.50 1.97
CA LEU A 42 15.04 -1.23 0.65
C LEU A 42 14.45 -2.51 0.04
N THR A 43 15.17 -3.63 0.14
CA THR A 43 14.67 -4.95 -0.30
C THR A 43 13.42 -5.35 0.49
N ASN A 44 13.44 -5.22 1.81
CA ASN A 44 12.29 -5.53 2.66
C ASN A 44 11.09 -4.65 2.32
N LEU A 45 11.28 -3.36 2.05
CA LEU A 45 10.21 -2.42 1.69
C LEU A 45 9.57 -2.82 0.35
N ILE A 46 10.38 -3.20 -0.65
CA ILE A 46 9.88 -3.70 -1.93
C ILE A 46 9.13 -5.02 -1.74
N LEU A 47 9.69 -5.97 -1.00
CA LEU A 47 9.06 -7.28 -0.77
C LEU A 47 7.76 -7.16 0.04
N GLN A 48 7.70 -6.31 1.06
CA GLN A 48 6.49 -6.04 1.85
C GLN A 48 5.38 -5.40 1.01
N ASN A 49 5.73 -4.58 0.02
CA ASN A 49 4.77 -4.02 -0.93
C ASN A 49 4.52 -4.91 -2.16
N GLY A 50 5.21 -6.05 -2.26
CA GLY A 50 5.11 -6.97 -3.40
C GLY A 50 3.68 -7.49 -3.61
N PHE A 51 2.91 -7.71 -2.55
CA PHE A 51 1.51 -8.13 -2.68
C PHE A 51 0.64 -7.07 -3.39
N ILE A 52 0.92 -5.78 -3.21
CA ILE A 52 0.21 -4.69 -3.89
C ILE A 52 0.52 -4.73 -5.39
N LEU A 53 1.77 -5.03 -5.77
CA LEU A 53 2.15 -5.18 -7.18
C LEU A 53 1.42 -6.35 -7.85
N VAL A 54 1.32 -7.50 -7.16
CA VAL A 54 0.55 -8.66 -7.65
C VAL A 54 -0.93 -8.32 -7.76
N LEU A 55 -1.49 -7.65 -6.76
CA LEU A 55 -2.88 -7.19 -6.74
C LEU A 55 -3.15 -6.21 -7.90
N ALA A 56 -2.23 -5.30 -8.19
CA ALA A 56 -2.34 -4.36 -9.29
C ALA A 56 -2.49 -5.05 -10.65
N VAL A 57 -1.80 -6.17 -10.88
CA VAL A 57 -1.97 -6.98 -12.10
C VAL A 57 -3.41 -7.46 -12.26
N GLY A 58 -4.07 -7.88 -11.18
CA GLY A 58 -5.50 -8.25 -11.20
C GLY A 58 -6.42 -7.06 -11.49
N MET A 59 -6.13 -5.88 -10.91
CA MET A 59 -6.93 -4.67 -11.13
C MET A 59 -6.82 -4.11 -12.55
N VAL A 60 -5.76 -4.42 -13.30
CA VAL A 60 -5.62 -3.96 -14.70
C VAL A 60 -6.81 -4.38 -15.56
N LEU A 61 -7.30 -5.61 -15.42
CA LEU A 61 -8.45 -6.10 -16.19
C LEU A 61 -9.71 -5.28 -15.89
N VAL A 62 -9.93 -4.91 -14.62
CA VAL A 62 -11.09 -4.13 -14.20
C VAL A 62 -10.99 -2.69 -14.70
N ILE A 63 -9.81 -2.07 -14.61
CA ILE A 63 -9.56 -0.71 -15.10
C ILE A 63 -9.75 -0.63 -16.63
N ILE A 64 -9.32 -1.64 -17.39
CA ILE A 64 -9.50 -1.68 -18.85
C ILE A 64 -10.99 -1.67 -19.24
N THR A 65 -11.85 -2.30 -18.43
CA THR A 65 -13.31 -2.27 -18.66
C THR A 65 -13.96 -0.92 -18.32
N GLY A 66 -13.19 0.08 -17.91
CA GLY A 66 -13.67 1.43 -17.56
C GLY A 66 -14.14 1.55 -16.12
N ASN A 67 -13.93 0.52 -15.29
CA ASN A 67 -14.29 0.52 -13.88
C ASN A 67 -13.04 0.81 -13.04
N ILE A 68 -13.00 1.94 -12.32
CA ILE A 68 -12.00 2.18 -11.27
C ILE A 68 -12.51 1.49 -10.02
N ASP A 69 -12.39 0.17 -9.99
CA ASP A 69 -12.95 -0.60 -8.89
C ASP A 69 -11.99 -0.66 -7.70
N LEU A 70 -12.27 0.18 -6.70
CA LEU A 70 -11.57 0.18 -5.43
C LEU A 70 -11.99 -1.00 -4.52
N SER A 71 -13.00 -1.80 -4.92
CA SER A 71 -13.52 -2.93 -4.13
C SER A 71 -12.49 -4.01 -3.82
N VAL A 72 -11.53 -4.26 -4.73
CA VAL A 72 -10.46 -5.23 -4.49
C VAL A 72 -9.64 -4.86 -3.24
N GLY A 73 -9.43 -3.55 -3.03
CA GLY A 73 -8.76 -3.05 -1.83
C GLY A 73 -9.56 -3.27 -0.55
N SER A 74 -10.89 -3.11 -0.58
CA SER A 74 -11.74 -3.31 0.60
C SER A 74 -11.87 -4.79 0.97
N VAL A 75 -11.93 -5.69 -0.02
CA VAL A 75 -11.91 -7.14 0.21
C VAL A 75 -10.60 -7.56 0.87
N VAL A 76 -9.46 -7.06 0.37
CA VAL A 76 -8.14 -7.36 0.95
C VAL A 76 -8.02 -6.85 2.38
N ALA A 77 -8.49 -5.63 2.66
CA ALA A 77 -8.50 -5.08 4.01
C ALA A 77 -9.38 -5.91 4.97
N PHE A 78 -10.57 -6.32 4.52
CA PHE A 78 -11.51 -7.10 5.31
C PHE A 78 -10.98 -8.51 5.62
N VAL A 79 -10.53 -9.24 4.58
CA VAL A 79 -9.95 -10.58 4.72
C VAL A 79 -8.68 -10.54 5.57
N GLY A 80 -7.84 -9.52 5.38
CA GLY A 80 -6.63 -9.29 6.18
C GLY A 80 -6.94 -9.05 7.66
N ALA A 81 -7.98 -8.25 7.96
CA ALA A 81 -8.43 -8.03 9.34
C ALA A 81 -8.93 -9.34 9.98
N ILE A 82 -9.73 -10.13 9.25
CA ILE A 82 -10.22 -11.42 9.73
C ILE A 82 -9.07 -12.39 9.99
N ALA A 83 -8.13 -12.51 9.05
CA ALA A 83 -6.95 -13.36 9.21
C ALA A 83 -6.13 -12.94 10.45
N GLY A 84 -5.93 -11.64 10.64
CA GLY A 84 -5.24 -11.09 11.82
C GLY A 84 -5.95 -11.44 13.13
N VAL A 85 -7.26 -11.28 13.20
CA VAL A 85 -8.05 -11.62 14.40
C VAL A 85 -8.02 -13.13 14.68
N LEU A 86 -8.17 -13.97 13.65
CA LEU A 86 -8.14 -15.43 13.79
C LEU A 86 -6.79 -15.91 14.33
N ILE A 87 -5.69 -15.39 13.79
CA ILE A 87 -4.34 -15.83 14.16
C ILE A 87 -3.93 -15.25 15.52
N ILE A 88 -4.11 -13.94 15.73
CA ILE A 88 -3.56 -13.24 16.90
C ILE A 88 -4.49 -13.33 18.12
N ASN A 89 -5.79 -13.13 17.93
CA ASN A 89 -6.73 -13.05 19.06
C ASN A 89 -7.37 -14.39 19.37
N MET A 90 -7.57 -15.25 18.36
CA MET A 90 -8.25 -16.53 18.50
C MET A 90 -7.30 -17.74 18.46
N ASN A 91 -5.99 -17.53 18.29
CA ASN A 91 -4.96 -18.58 18.21
C ASN A 91 -5.31 -19.71 17.21
N VAL A 92 -6.05 -19.38 16.14
CA VAL A 92 -6.38 -20.33 15.09
C VAL A 92 -5.08 -20.67 14.33
N PRO A 93 -4.81 -21.96 14.03
CA PRO A 93 -3.64 -22.34 13.25
C PRO A 93 -3.62 -21.60 11.91
N VAL A 94 -2.44 -21.13 11.50
CA VAL A 94 -2.27 -20.30 10.29
C VAL A 94 -2.90 -20.95 9.05
N TRP A 95 -2.71 -22.26 8.87
CA TRP A 95 -3.27 -22.97 7.72
C TRP A 95 -4.81 -22.94 7.70
N ALA A 96 -5.46 -23.01 8.87
CA ALA A 96 -6.92 -22.94 8.97
C ALA A 96 -7.42 -21.50 8.76
N ALA A 97 -6.72 -20.51 9.30
CA ALA A 97 -7.03 -19.10 9.07
C ALA A 97 -6.92 -18.73 7.57
N VAL A 98 -5.94 -19.29 6.85
CA VAL A 98 -5.78 -19.11 5.40
C VAL A 98 -6.95 -19.72 4.63
N LEU A 99 -7.40 -20.93 4.99
CA LEU A 99 -8.58 -21.54 4.35
C LEU A 99 -9.85 -20.71 4.58
N ILE A 100 -10.05 -20.22 5.80
CA ILE A 100 -11.18 -19.33 6.12
C ILE A 100 -11.08 -18.03 5.31
N ALA A 101 -9.89 -17.44 5.21
CA ALA A 101 -9.65 -16.24 4.44
C ALA A 101 -9.98 -16.42 2.94
N PHE A 102 -9.67 -17.58 2.35
CA PHE A 102 -10.07 -17.91 0.98
C PHE A 102 -11.60 -18.00 0.82
N VAL A 103 -12.29 -18.61 1.77
CA VAL A 103 -13.76 -18.73 1.72
C VAL A 103 -14.44 -17.38 1.91
N VAL A 104 -13.89 -16.52 2.75
CA VAL A 104 -14.44 -15.18 3.03
C VAL A 104 -14.16 -14.19 1.89
N GLY A 105 -13.03 -14.35 1.19
CA GLY A 105 -12.64 -13.46 0.09
C GLY A 105 -13.13 -13.88 -1.30
N ALA A 106 -13.75 -15.06 -1.42
CA ALA A 106 -14.37 -15.56 -2.66
C ALA A 106 -15.79 -15.00 -2.85
#